data_AF-A0A068U8Z6-F1
#
_entry.id   AF-A0A068U8Z6-F1
#
_cell.length_a   1.000
_cell.length_b   1.000
_cell.length_c   1.000
_cell.angle_alpha   90.00
_cell.angle_beta   90.00
_cell.angle_gamma   90.00
#
_symmetry.space_group_name_H-M   'P 1'
#
loop_
_entity.id
_entity.type
_entity.pdbx_description
1 polymer ?
#
loop_
_entity_poly.entity_id
_entity_poly.type
_entity_poly.pdbx_seq_one_letter_code
_entity_poly.pdbx_strand_id
1 'polypeptide(L)'
;MIAFEGTFVGLKEAPAIAFCSSRGPSLTSPRNLKPDIIDLGVSILAAWPSSVDNITKGSLHPDCLPAAVKSSIVTSADFLNHDGSLILDERMLPADLFAIGAGHVNPARAADPGLVYDIHPDNYVQYLCGLNYTDDHIMFITQARITCTYKRTVTNVDKAYSVYNSLITSIPGIDIRVYPTVLRFIRMNQKMTYQISFKRTDRFKNATYMQGPITWSSNQHSVRSPILIKLI
;
A
#
# COMPACT_ATOMS: atom_id res chain seq x y z
N MET A 1 12.43 -47.32 9.82
CA MET A 1 12.99 -46.26 10.67
C MET A 1 12.74 -44.95 9.94
N ILE A 2 11.99 -44.02 10.53
CA ILE A 2 11.75 -42.69 9.94
C ILE A 2 12.85 -41.77 10.47
N ALA A 3 13.63 -41.17 9.58
CA ALA A 3 14.61 -40.15 9.93
C ALA A 3 13.96 -38.77 9.76
N PHE A 4 14.05 -37.92 10.78
CA PHE A 4 13.61 -36.54 10.72
C PHE A 4 14.81 -35.66 10.39
N GLU A 5 14.82 -35.00 9.24
CA GLU A 5 15.95 -34.17 8.75
C GLU A 5 16.03 -32.77 9.42
N GLY A 6 15.30 -32.57 10.52
CA GLY A 6 15.29 -31.30 11.25
C GLY A 6 14.53 -30.18 10.53
N THR A 7 14.88 -28.94 10.84
CA THR A 7 14.22 -27.74 10.32
C THR A 7 15.00 -27.16 9.15
N PHE A 8 14.35 -27.00 8.00
CA PHE A 8 14.91 -26.33 6.84
C PHE A 8 14.57 -24.84 6.89
N VAL A 9 15.58 -24.00 6.73
CA VAL A 9 15.47 -22.54 6.62
C VAL A 9 15.96 -22.08 5.25
N GLY A 10 15.49 -20.92 4.77
CA GLY A 10 15.95 -20.32 3.51
C GLY A 10 15.27 -20.85 2.24
N LEU A 11 13.99 -21.22 2.35
CA LEU A 11 13.16 -21.51 1.17
C LEU A 11 13.12 -20.29 0.24
N LYS A 12 13.42 -20.49 -1.04
CA LYS A 12 13.52 -19.41 -2.03
C LYS A 12 12.16 -18.80 -2.35
N GLU A 13 11.13 -19.64 -2.30
CA GLU A 13 9.74 -19.33 -2.58
C GLU A 13 9.05 -18.64 -1.39
N ALA A 14 9.75 -18.43 -0.28
CA ALA A 14 9.23 -17.68 0.86
C ALA A 14 9.40 -16.16 0.62
N PRO A 15 8.45 -15.34 1.14
CA PRO A 15 7.17 -15.73 1.71
C PRO A 15 6.16 -16.26 0.66
N ALA A 16 5.22 -17.09 1.08
CA ALA A 16 4.11 -17.54 0.24
C ALA A 16 2.80 -17.46 1.04
N ILE A 17 1.68 -17.23 0.35
CA ILE A 17 0.38 -17.11 1.02
C ILE A 17 -0.07 -18.48 1.55
N ALA A 18 -0.39 -18.52 2.83
CA ALA A 18 -1.00 -19.70 3.44
C ALA A 18 -2.41 -19.92 2.88
N PHE A 19 -2.76 -21.19 2.61
CA PHE A 19 -4.08 -21.57 2.09
C PHE A 19 -5.25 -21.05 2.94
N CYS A 20 -5.08 -20.95 4.26
CA CYS A 20 -6.11 -20.47 5.19
C CYS A 20 -6.20 -18.93 5.27
N SER A 21 -5.37 -18.18 4.54
CA SER A 21 -5.42 -16.73 4.55
C SER A 21 -6.73 -16.23 3.95
N SER A 22 -7.41 -15.34 4.68
CA SER A 22 -8.59 -14.67 4.14
C SER A 22 -8.20 -13.79 2.95
N ARG A 23 -9.07 -13.75 1.93
CA ARG A 23 -8.85 -12.96 0.71
C ARG A 23 -9.92 -11.89 0.56
N GLY A 24 -9.56 -10.76 -0.03
CA GLY A 24 -10.51 -9.73 -0.44
C GLY A 24 -11.31 -10.12 -1.70
N PRO A 25 -12.21 -9.22 -2.16
CA PRO A 25 -12.57 -7.95 -1.53
C PRO A 25 -13.40 -8.14 -0.25
N SER A 26 -13.33 -7.17 0.66
CA SER A 26 -14.21 -7.16 1.85
C SER A 26 -15.67 -7.02 1.42
N LEU A 27 -16.56 -7.87 1.95
CA LEU A 27 -18.00 -7.76 1.72
C LEU A 27 -18.59 -6.45 2.29
N THR A 28 -18.03 -5.98 3.41
CA THR A 28 -18.47 -4.74 4.08
C THR A 28 -17.92 -3.49 3.39
N SER A 29 -16.78 -3.59 2.71
CA SER A 29 -16.14 -2.44 2.05
C SER A 29 -15.41 -2.87 0.77
N PRO A 30 -16.14 -3.26 -0.29
CA PRO A 30 -15.54 -3.87 -1.49
C PRO A 30 -14.68 -2.92 -2.33
N ARG A 31 -14.74 -1.61 -2.05
CA ARG A 31 -13.91 -0.58 -2.71
C ARG A 31 -12.62 -0.25 -1.95
N ASN A 32 -12.45 -0.80 -0.75
CA ASN A 32 -11.19 -0.73 -0.03
C ASN A 32 -10.43 -2.04 -0.22
N LEU A 33 -9.19 -1.95 -0.67
CA LEU A 33 -8.32 -3.12 -0.81
C LEU A 33 -8.10 -3.76 0.57
N LYS A 34 -8.29 -5.08 0.64
CA LYS A 34 -7.98 -5.92 1.79
C LYS A 34 -7.39 -7.26 1.32
N PRO A 35 -6.41 -7.82 2.05
CA PRO A 35 -5.75 -7.27 3.24
C PRO A 35 -4.88 -6.04 2.92
N ASP A 36 -4.42 -5.32 3.95
CA ASP A 36 -3.54 -4.16 3.75
C ASP A 36 -2.08 -4.59 3.51
N ILE A 37 -1.63 -5.66 4.18
CA ILE A 37 -0.27 -6.19 4.16
C ILE A 37 -0.29 -7.69 4.53
N ILE A 38 0.78 -8.42 4.20
CA ILE A 38 1.05 -9.76 4.74
C ILE A 38 2.27 -9.75 5.65
N ASP A 39 2.29 -10.72 6.56
CA ASP A 39 3.36 -10.94 7.51
C ASP A 39 3.49 -12.44 7.76
N LEU A 40 4.39 -12.84 8.65
CA LEU A 40 4.58 -14.21 9.10
C LEU A 40 3.24 -14.85 9.54
N GLY A 41 3.06 -16.12 9.15
CA GLY A 41 1.76 -16.79 9.07
C GLY A 41 0.89 -16.85 10.33
N VAL A 42 -0.37 -17.21 10.09
CA VAL A 42 -1.47 -17.36 11.07
C VAL A 42 -1.09 -18.23 12.28
N SER A 43 -1.42 -17.73 13.49
CA SER A 43 -1.10 -18.27 14.83
C SER A 43 0.23 -17.85 15.47
N ILE A 44 0.85 -16.75 15.02
CA ILE A 44 1.87 -16.06 15.81
C ILE A 44 1.16 -15.00 16.65
N LEU A 45 1.41 -14.99 17.97
CA LEU A 45 1.07 -13.90 18.89
C LEU A 45 1.50 -12.58 18.23
N ALA A 46 0.55 -11.82 17.67
CA ALA A 46 0.82 -10.66 16.79
C ALA A 46 1.68 -9.54 17.43
N ALA A 47 1.98 -9.66 18.71
CA ALA A 47 3.07 -8.97 19.40
C ALA A 47 3.47 -9.78 20.65
N TRP A 48 4.77 -9.89 20.94
CA TRP A 48 5.24 -10.32 22.26
C TRP A 48 5.11 -9.12 23.23
N PRO A 49 4.53 -9.28 24.44
CA PRO A 49 4.14 -8.16 25.29
C PRO A 49 5.29 -7.49 26.05
N SER A 50 6.49 -8.07 26.08
CA SER A 50 7.62 -7.50 26.83
C SER A 50 8.61 -6.77 25.93
N SER A 51 8.71 -5.45 26.10
CA SER A 51 9.90 -4.67 25.73
C SER A 51 11.11 -5.31 26.40
N VAL A 52 11.97 -5.95 25.61
CA VAL A 52 13.34 -6.24 26.07
C VAL A 52 14.05 -4.90 25.94
N ASP A 53 14.04 -4.15 27.03
CA ASP A 53 14.48 -2.77 27.05
C ASP A 53 15.89 -2.60 26.45
N ASN A 54 16.03 -1.49 25.72
CA ASN A 54 17.29 -0.84 25.37
C ASN A 54 17.96 -1.16 24.02
N ILE A 55 17.19 -1.48 22.97
CA ILE A 55 17.63 -1.16 21.60
C ILE A 55 17.07 0.21 21.26
N THR A 56 17.77 1.25 21.73
CA THR A 56 17.69 2.66 21.30
C THR A 56 16.29 3.18 20.94
N LYS A 57 15.76 4.08 21.78
CA LYS A 57 14.87 5.18 21.35
C LYS A 57 15.55 6.01 20.23
N GLY A 58 15.60 5.47 19.03
CA GLY A 58 16.48 5.96 17.98
C GLY A 58 15.92 5.56 16.63
N SER A 59 14.73 6.08 16.29
CA SER A 59 14.30 6.44 14.93
C SER A 59 12.78 6.43 14.71
N LEU A 60 11.93 6.49 15.74
CA LEU A 60 10.50 6.80 15.54
C LEU A 60 10.19 8.15 16.19
N HIS A 61 9.79 9.10 15.33
CA HIS A 61 9.36 10.44 15.70
C HIS A 61 8.25 10.35 16.77
N PRO A 62 8.38 10.99 17.95
CA PRO A 62 7.39 10.94 19.02
C PRO A 62 5.97 11.36 18.61
N ASP A 63 5.84 12.06 17.47
CA ASP A 63 4.57 12.57 16.93
C ASP A 63 3.98 11.73 15.78
N CYS A 64 4.38 10.47 15.59
CA CYS A 64 3.84 9.65 14.50
C CYS A 64 2.35 9.30 14.73
N LEU A 65 1.49 9.84 13.86
CA LEU A 65 0.08 9.44 13.76
C LEU A 65 -0.03 7.95 13.41
N PRO A 66 -1.04 7.21 13.94
CA PRO A 66 -1.26 5.80 13.58
C PRO A 66 -1.34 5.55 12.07
N ALA A 67 -1.86 6.53 11.31
CA ALA A 67 -1.91 6.49 9.85
C ALA A 67 -0.52 6.54 9.20
N ALA A 68 0.42 7.32 9.75
CA ALA A 68 1.79 7.42 9.25
C ALA A 68 2.57 6.12 9.48
N VAL A 69 2.40 5.49 10.65
CA VAL A 69 3.00 4.17 10.96
C VAL A 69 2.44 3.10 10.02
N LYS A 70 1.11 3.09 9.82
CA LYS A 70 0.50 2.18 8.85
C LYS A 70 1.03 2.44 7.43
N SER A 71 1.12 3.71 7.04
CA SER A 71 1.66 4.09 5.74
C SER A 71 3.08 3.59 5.56
N SER A 72 3.97 3.79 6.53
CA SER A 72 5.37 3.39 6.39
C SER A 72 5.51 1.89 6.18
N ILE A 73 4.74 1.09 6.92
CA ILE A 73 4.70 -0.37 6.79
C ILE A 73 4.17 -0.81 5.42
N VAL A 74 3.06 -0.22 4.96
CA VAL A 74 2.40 -0.60 3.70
C VAL A 74 3.21 -0.17 2.48
N THR A 75 3.76 1.05 2.45
CA THR A 75 4.44 1.58 1.26
C THR A 75 5.85 1.05 1.06
N SER A 76 6.44 0.51 2.12
CA SER A 76 7.78 -0.09 2.13
C SER A 76 7.75 -1.63 2.01
N ALA A 77 6.57 -2.24 2.01
CA ALA A 77 6.39 -3.68 1.90
C ALA A 77 6.99 -4.25 0.61
N ASP A 78 7.55 -5.45 0.72
CA ASP A 78 8.13 -6.19 -0.40
C ASP A 78 7.05 -7.03 -1.07
N PHE A 79 6.88 -6.86 -2.38
CA PHE A 79 5.94 -7.66 -3.17
C PHE A 79 6.60 -8.85 -3.88
N LEU A 80 7.89 -9.05 -3.58
CA LEU A 80 8.72 -10.11 -4.14
C LEU A 80 9.18 -11.05 -3.04
N ASN A 81 9.45 -12.28 -3.44
CA ASN A 81 10.02 -13.33 -2.62
C ASN A 81 11.54 -13.23 -2.56
N HIS A 82 12.16 -14.10 -1.76
CA HIS A 82 13.62 -14.15 -1.58
C HIS A 82 14.38 -14.40 -2.90
N ASP A 83 13.74 -15.01 -3.89
CA ASP A 83 14.26 -15.23 -5.24
C ASP A 83 14.06 -14.05 -6.20
N GLY A 84 13.38 -12.99 -5.77
CA GLY A 84 13.02 -11.85 -6.61
C GLY A 84 11.79 -12.08 -7.50
N SER A 85 11.10 -13.22 -7.38
CA SER A 85 9.84 -13.50 -8.05
C SER A 85 8.65 -12.92 -7.29
N LEU A 86 7.48 -12.83 -7.92
CA LEU A 86 6.25 -12.42 -7.22
C LEU A 86 5.89 -13.42 -6.11
N ILE A 87 5.36 -12.90 -5.00
CA ILE A 87 4.79 -13.74 -3.93
C ILE A 87 3.76 -14.71 -4.51
N LEU A 88 3.90 -15.99 -4.17
CA LEU A 88 3.05 -17.05 -4.67
C LEU A 88 1.90 -17.35 -3.72
N ASP A 89 0.79 -17.85 -4.26
CA ASP A 89 -0.33 -18.41 -3.51
C ASP A 89 -0.23 -19.94 -3.34
N GLU A 90 -1.20 -20.57 -2.66
CA GLU A 90 -1.16 -22.01 -2.40
C GLU A 90 -1.11 -22.89 -3.66
N ARG A 91 -1.44 -22.32 -4.82
CA ARG A 91 -1.46 -23.00 -6.12
C ARG A 91 -0.13 -22.83 -6.87
N MET A 92 0.86 -22.21 -6.23
CA MET A 92 2.14 -21.84 -6.83
C MET A 92 1.98 -20.85 -7.99
N LEU A 93 0.94 -20.01 -7.95
CA LEU A 93 0.71 -18.94 -8.90
C LEU A 93 0.98 -17.59 -8.25
N PRO A 94 1.33 -16.54 -9.01
CA PRO A 94 1.47 -15.19 -8.46
C PRO A 94 0.20 -14.76 -7.73
N ALA A 95 0.34 -14.42 -6.46
CA ALA A 95 -0.76 -13.99 -5.61
C ALA A 95 -1.23 -12.59 -6.02
N ASP A 96 -2.56 -12.40 -6.03
CA ASP A 96 -3.17 -11.14 -6.39
C ASP A 96 -3.20 -10.17 -5.19
N LEU A 97 -3.52 -8.90 -5.44
CA LEU A 97 -3.60 -7.88 -4.39
C LEU A 97 -4.65 -8.20 -3.32
N PHE A 98 -5.67 -9.02 -3.63
CA PHE A 98 -6.64 -9.47 -2.64
C PHE A 98 -6.08 -10.54 -1.69
N ALA A 99 -4.94 -11.14 -2.01
CA ALA A 99 -4.22 -12.05 -1.14
C ALA A 99 -3.05 -11.34 -0.42
N ILE A 100 -2.23 -10.55 -1.14
CA ILE A 100 -1.00 -9.97 -0.58
C ILE A 100 -1.14 -8.54 -0.06
N GLY A 101 -2.21 -7.81 -0.42
CA GLY A 101 -2.29 -6.38 -0.15
C GLY A 101 -1.10 -5.64 -0.78
N ALA A 102 -0.35 -4.90 0.04
CA ALA A 102 0.88 -4.28 -0.43
C ALA A 102 2.08 -5.24 -0.59
N GLY A 103 2.05 -6.40 0.05
CA GLY A 103 3.17 -7.35 0.09
C GLY A 103 3.59 -7.70 1.52
N HIS A 104 4.74 -8.34 1.66
CA HIS A 104 5.33 -8.75 2.93
C HIS A 104 5.99 -7.59 3.66
N VAL A 105 5.81 -7.54 4.98
CA VAL A 105 6.42 -6.50 5.82
C VAL A 105 7.94 -6.47 5.67
N ASN A 106 8.49 -5.26 5.55
CA ASN A 106 9.92 -5.01 5.60
C ASN A 106 10.21 -3.97 6.70
N PRO A 107 10.50 -4.40 7.94
CA PRO A 107 10.69 -3.49 9.06
C PRO A 107 11.84 -2.50 8.85
N ALA A 108 12.91 -2.92 8.17
CA ALA A 108 14.06 -2.06 7.90
C ALA A 108 13.69 -0.89 6.97
N ARG A 109 12.93 -1.17 5.90
CA ARG A 109 12.43 -0.13 4.99
C ARG A 109 11.27 0.67 5.60
N ALA A 110 10.49 0.10 6.53
CA ALA A 110 9.42 0.81 7.23
C ALA A 110 9.93 1.80 8.28
N ALA A 111 11.13 1.58 8.83
CA ALA A 111 11.80 2.49 9.76
C ALA A 111 12.30 3.77 9.07
N ASP A 112 12.61 3.70 7.77
CA ASP A 112 12.96 4.85 6.93
C ASP A 112 12.22 4.77 5.58
N PRO A 113 10.91 5.12 5.53
CA PRO A 113 10.07 4.93 4.35
C PRO A 113 10.22 6.04 3.30
N GLY A 114 10.92 7.13 3.62
CA GLY A 114 11.08 8.32 2.78
C GLY A 114 9.85 9.23 2.67
N LEU A 115 8.69 8.67 2.27
CA LEU A 115 7.40 9.37 2.27
C LEU A 115 6.34 8.60 3.07
N VAL A 116 5.48 9.34 3.77
CA VAL A 116 4.31 8.79 4.46
C VAL A 116 3.02 9.47 4.00
N TYR A 117 1.94 8.70 3.95
CA TYR A 117 0.58 9.18 3.69
C TYR A 117 -0.11 9.46 5.02
N ASP A 118 -0.23 10.75 5.36
CA ASP A 118 -1.05 11.17 6.49
C ASP A 118 -2.53 11.24 6.10
N ILE A 119 -3.40 11.02 7.09
CA ILE A 119 -4.84 11.24 6.95
C ILE A 119 -5.21 12.61 7.52
N HIS A 120 -5.90 13.44 6.73
CA HIS A 120 -6.61 14.64 7.19
C HIS A 120 -8.11 14.35 7.23
N PRO A 121 -8.92 15.01 8.08
CA PRO A 121 -10.37 14.90 8.05
C PRO A 121 -10.99 15.02 6.64
N ASP A 122 -10.45 15.90 5.79
CA ASP A 122 -10.92 16.07 4.40
C ASP A 122 -10.67 14.84 3.52
N ASN A 123 -9.75 13.94 3.88
CA ASN A 123 -9.53 12.69 3.17
C ASN A 123 -10.68 11.70 3.37
N TYR A 124 -11.50 11.84 4.42
CA TYR A 124 -12.71 11.01 4.58
C TYR A 124 -13.74 11.32 3.48
N VAL A 125 -13.73 12.53 2.91
CA VAL A 125 -14.56 12.86 1.74
C VAL A 125 -14.21 11.97 0.56
N GLN A 126 -12.94 11.62 0.37
CA GLN A 126 -12.52 10.70 -0.70
C GLN A 126 -12.97 9.27 -0.43
N TYR A 127 -13.03 8.88 0.84
CA TYR A 127 -13.65 7.60 1.22
C TYR A 127 -15.13 7.59 0.84
N LEU A 128 -15.88 8.67 1.13
CA LEU A 128 -17.28 8.82 0.71
C LEU A 128 -17.45 8.77 -0.81
N CYS A 129 -16.56 9.43 -1.57
CA CYS A 129 -16.50 9.33 -3.03
C CYS A 129 -16.21 7.91 -3.54
N GLY A 130 -15.54 7.09 -2.72
CA GLY A 130 -15.32 5.67 -2.97
C GLY A 130 -16.51 4.78 -2.57
N LEU A 131 -17.58 5.33 -2.02
CA LEU A 131 -18.81 4.60 -1.71
C LEU A 131 -19.88 4.86 -2.79
N ASN A 132 -21.01 4.15 -2.72
CA ASN A 132 -22.08 4.31 -3.72
C ASN A 132 -22.95 5.56 -3.47
N TYR A 133 -22.36 6.60 -2.87
CA TYR A 133 -23.06 7.84 -2.59
C TYR A 133 -23.13 8.69 -3.85
N THR A 134 -24.27 9.34 -4.05
CA THR A 134 -24.45 10.36 -5.08
C THR A 134 -23.82 11.67 -4.62
N ASP A 135 -23.57 12.59 -5.55
CA ASP A 135 -23.04 13.92 -5.21
C ASP A 135 -23.95 14.66 -4.19
N ASP A 136 -25.27 14.44 -4.26
CA ASP A 136 -26.24 15.00 -3.29
C ASP A 136 -26.07 14.41 -1.88
N HIS A 137 -25.86 13.09 -1.76
CA HIS A 137 -25.58 12.46 -0.47
C HIS A 137 -24.28 13.01 0.13
N ILE A 138 -23.24 13.15 -0.69
CA ILE A 138 -21.95 13.70 -0.25
C ILE A 138 -22.12 15.17 0.16
N MET A 139 -22.88 15.96 -0.59
CA MET A 139 -23.17 17.36 -0.25
C MET A 139 -23.95 17.48 1.06
N PHE A 140 -24.91 16.60 1.32
CA PHE A 140 -25.64 16.59 2.59
C PHE A 140 -24.73 16.26 3.78
N ILE A 141 -23.86 15.26 3.63
CA ILE A 141 -22.91 14.84 4.69
C ILE A 141 -21.84 15.91 4.94
N THR A 142 -21.27 16.48 3.88
CA THR A 142 -20.14 17.42 3.97
C THR A 142 -20.59 18.88 4.10
N GLN A 143 -21.87 19.16 3.90
CA GLN A 143 -22.44 20.52 3.79
C GLN A 143 -21.74 21.39 2.72
N ALA A 144 -21.08 20.75 1.75
CA ALA A 144 -20.30 21.42 0.71
C ALA A 144 -20.45 20.70 -0.65
N ARG A 145 -20.35 21.44 -1.75
CA ARG A 145 -20.29 20.84 -3.09
C ARG A 145 -18.90 20.27 -3.33
N ILE A 146 -18.82 18.95 -3.43
CA ILE A 146 -17.56 18.21 -3.62
C ILE A 146 -17.50 17.64 -5.02
N THR A 147 -16.36 17.83 -5.70
CA THR A 147 -16.02 17.07 -6.91
C THR A 147 -15.02 15.96 -6.52
N CYS A 148 -15.45 14.71 -6.69
CA CYS A 148 -14.62 13.55 -6.38
C CYS A 148 -13.37 13.51 -7.26
N THR A 149 -12.22 13.80 -6.66
CA THR A 149 -10.90 13.72 -7.30
C THR A 149 -9.99 12.84 -6.46
N TYR A 150 -9.19 12.00 -7.12
CA TYR A 150 -8.24 11.12 -6.44
C TYR A 150 -6.96 11.89 -6.11
N LYS A 151 -7.03 12.74 -5.10
CA LYS A 151 -5.86 13.46 -4.57
C LYS A 151 -5.22 12.67 -3.44
N ARG A 152 -3.90 12.72 -3.33
CA ARG A 152 -3.16 12.13 -2.22
C ARG A 152 -2.14 13.14 -1.74
N THR A 153 -2.02 13.26 -0.43
CA THR A 153 -1.02 14.11 0.21
C THR A 153 0.02 13.21 0.86
N VAL A 154 1.27 13.50 0.57
CA VAL A 154 2.43 12.81 1.16
C VAL A 154 3.25 13.81 1.97
N THR A 155 3.79 13.34 3.08
CA THR A 155 4.70 14.08 3.95
C THR A 155 6.11 13.53 3.75
N ASN A 156 7.08 14.41 3.49
CA ASN A 156 8.49 14.04 3.39
C ASN A 156 9.05 13.73 4.79
N VAL A 157 9.43 12.47 5.01
CA VAL A 157 10.14 12.03 6.23
C VAL A 157 11.60 11.68 5.95
N ASP A 158 12.02 11.79 4.69
CA ASP A 158 13.42 11.82 4.29
C ASP A 158 14.04 13.21 4.57
N LYS A 159 15.31 13.36 4.21
CA LYS A 159 16.10 14.58 4.25
C LYS A 159 15.46 15.70 3.43
N ALA A 160 15.88 16.93 3.75
CA ALA A 160 15.58 18.11 2.92
C ALA A 160 16.20 17.96 1.52
N TYR A 161 15.61 18.63 0.53
CA TYR A 161 16.03 18.59 -0.88
C TYR A 161 15.88 17.21 -1.55
N SER A 162 14.90 16.41 -1.11
CA SER A 162 14.58 15.11 -1.70
C SER A 162 13.66 15.26 -2.92
N VAL A 163 13.89 14.42 -3.94
CA VAL A 163 13.12 14.41 -5.19
C VAL A 163 12.63 13.01 -5.49
N TYR A 164 11.34 12.91 -5.79
CA TYR A 164 10.67 11.66 -6.11
C TYR A 164 10.02 11.72 -7.49
N ASN A 165 10.28 10.72 -8.32
CA ASN A 165 9.66 10.56 -9.63
C ASN A 165 8.53 9.53 -9.57
N SER A 166 7.42 9.80 -10.24
CA SER A 166 6.32 8.84 -10.35
C SER A 166 6.65 7.77 -11.37
N LEU A 167 6.63 6.50 -10.95
CA LEU A 167 6.72 5.32 -11.79
C LEU A 167 5.35 4.66 -11.82
N ILE A 168 4.75 4.61 -13.01
CA ILE A 168 3.43 4.02 -13.24
C ILE A 168 3.64 2.76 -14.08
N THR A 169 3.25 1.61 -13.54
CA THR A 169 3.22 0.36 -14.31
C THR A 169 1.98 0.35 -15.21
N SER A 170 2.18 0.11 -16.50
CA SER A 170 1.07 0.04 -17.46
C SER A 170 0.08 -1.06 -17.10
N ILE A 171 -1.20 -0.70 -16.98
CA ILE A 171 -2.29 -1.64 -16.74
C ILE A 171 -3.07 -1.79 -18.06
N PRO A 172 -3.06 -2.97 -18.72
CA PRO A 172 -3.67 -3.09 -20.04
C PRO A 172 -5.18 -2.77 -20.00
N GLY A 173 -5.60 -1.76 -20.76
CA GLY A 173 -6.99 -1.28 -20.83
C GLY A 173 -7.31 -0.06 -19.96
N ILE A 174 -6.33 0.47 -19.22
CA ILE A 174 -6.45 1.69 -18.40
C ILE A 174 -5.26 2.62 -18.62
N ASP A 175 -5.53 3.88 -18.98
CA ASP A 175 -4.57 4.98 -18.94
C ASP A 175 -4.58 5.62 -17.55
N ILE A 176 -3.44 5.59 -16.86
CA ILE A 176 -3.26 6.15 -15.52
C ILE A 176 -2.31 7.34 -15.64
N ARG A 177 -2.74 8.50 -15.14
CA ARG A 177 -1.89 9.70 -15.09
C ARG A 177 -1.79 10.22 -13.67
N VAL A 178 -0.57 10.65 -13.31
CA VAL A 178 -0.26 11.29 -12.04
C VAL A 178 0.25 12.69 -12.34
N TYR A 179 -0.26 13.69 -11.61
CA TYR A 179 0.18 15.07 -11.71
C TYR A 179 0.38 15.70 -10.33
N PRO A 180 1.53 16.36 -10.08
CA PRO A 180 2.72 16.40 -10.93
C PRO A 180 3.39 15.02 -11.03
N THR A 181 4.24 14.79 -12.04
CA THR A 181 5.02 13.54 -12.19
C THR A 181 6.28 13.52 -11.31
N VAL A 182 6.63 14.67 -10.70
CA VAL A 182 7.79 14.84 -9.84
C VAL A 182 7.38 15.61 -8.59
N LEU A 183 7.75 15.11 -7.42
CA LEU A 183 7.61 15.79 -6.13
C LEU A 183 8.99 16.25 -5.66
N ARG A 184 9.11 17.53 -5.29
CA ARG A 184 10.38 18.16 -4.89
C ARG A 184 10.23 18.79 -3.51
N PHE A 185 10.82 18.18 -2.50
CA PHE A 185 10.74 18.66 -1.12
C PHE A 185 11.99 19.44 -0.77
N ILE A 186 11.82 20.67 -0.25
CA ILE A 186 12.91 21.54 0.20
C ILE A 186 13.18 21.41 1.70
N ARG A 187 12.25 20.83 2.47
CA ARG A 187 12.34 20.68 3.93
C ARG A 187 11.80 19.31 4.35
N MET A 188 12.28 18.83 5.49
CA MET A 188 11.64 17.69 6.18
C MET A 188 10.24 18.10 6.66
N ASN A 189 9.33 17.15 6.76
CA ASN A 189 7.92 17.32 7.10
C ASN A 189 7.12 18.22 6.13
N GLN A 190 7.71 18.59 4.99
CA GLN A 190 6.97 19.29 3.95
C GLN A 190 5.94 18.34 3.33
N LYS A 191 4.71 18.83 3.20
CA LYS A 191 3.62 18.11 2.56
C LYS A 191 3.49 18.52 1.10
N MET A 192 3.22 17.54 0.23
CA MET A 192 2.85 17.78 -1.16
C MET A 192 1.64 16.95 -1.54
N THR A 193 0.80 17.51 -2.39
CA THR A 193 -0.40 16.85 -2.90
C THR A 193 -0.22 16.57 -4.39
N TYR A 194 -0.54 15.34 -4.79
CA TYR A 194 -0.64 14.94 -6.19
C TYR A 194 -2.03 14.41 -6.49
N GLN A 195 -2.40 14.43 -7.77
CA GLN A 195 -3.66 13.93 -8.28
C GLN A 195 -3.44 12.76 -9.23
N ILE A 196 -4.35 11.80 -9.17
CA ILE A 196 -4.39 10.63 -10.03
C ILE A 196 -5.65 10.72 -10.90
N SER A 197 -5.51 10.39 -12.18
CA SER A 197 -6.64 10.25 -13.11
C SER A 197 -6.57 8.91 -13.82
N PHE A 198 -7.72 8.26 -13.95
CA PHE A 198 -7.88 6.98 -14.64
C PHE A 198 -8.78 7.17 -15.85
N LYS A 199 -8.40 6.62 -16.99
CA LYS A 199 -9.21 6.62 -18.21
C LYS A 199 -9.25 5.22 -18.79
N ARG A 200 -10.45 4.66 -18.94
CA ARG A 200 -10.63 3.36 -19.60
C ARG A 200 -10.32 3.49 -21.09
N THR A 201 -9.38 2.70 -21.58
CA THR A 201 -8.96 2.68 -23.00
C THR A 201 -9.53 1.47 -23.74
N ASP A 202 -9.77 0.35 -23.04
CA ASP A 202 -10.38 -0.84 -23.61
C ASP A 202 -11.76 -1.12 -22.97
N ARG A 203 -12.81 -1.00 -23.79
CA ARG A 203 -14.20 -1.25 -23.37
C ARG A 203 -14.59 -2.73 -23.44
N PHE A 204 -13.84 -3.55 -24.18
CA PHE A 204 -14.16 -4.97 -24.43
C PHE A 204 -13.47 -5.91 -23.43
N LYS A 205 -12.60 -5.38 -22.58
CA LYS A 205 -11.99 -6.15 -21.49
C LYS A 205 -13.03 -6.49 -20.42
N ASN A 206 -13.44 -7.75 -20.38
CA ASN A 206 -14.36 -8.35 -19.41
C ASN A 206 -13.66 -8.73 -18.09
N ALA A 207 -12.98 -7.77 -17.46
CA ALA A 207 -12.40 -7.96 -16.13
C ALA A 207 -13.19 -7.15 -15.11
N THR A 208 -13.55 -7.74 -13.96
CA THR A 208 -14.24 -7.01 -12.89
C THR A 208 -13.29 -6.05 -12.17
N TYR A 209 -12.02 -6.45 -12.02
CA TYR A 209 -10.99 -5.67 -11.35
C TYR A 209 -9.69 -5.64 -12.17
N MET A 210 -9.03 -4.50 -12.15
CA MET A 210 -7.71 -4.25 -12.71
C MET A 210 -6.76 -3.85 -11.58
N GLN A 211 -5.50 -4.29 -11.67
CA GLN A 211 -4.55 -4.28 -10.55
C GLN A 211 -3.19 -3.72 -10.99
N GLY A 212 -2.57 -2.89 -10.16
CA GLY A 212 -1.22 -2.40 -10.39
C GLY A 212 -0.75 -1.39 -9.34
N PRO A 213 0.54 -1.07 -9.27
CA PRO A 213 1.06 -0.08 -8.33
C PRO A 213 1.25 1.31 -8.95
N ILE A 214 1.16 2.34 -8.11
CA ILE A 214 1.87 3.62 -8.33
C ILE A 214 3.05 3.65 -7.38
N THR A 215 4.23 3.99 -7.88
CA THR A 215 5.45 4.05 -7.06
C THR A 215 6.09 5.43 -7.17
N TRP A 216 6.44 6.01 -6.04
CA TRP A 216 7.32 7.17 -5.98
C TRP A 216 8.74 6.70 -5.69
N SER A 217 9.66 6.99 -6.60
CA SER A 217 11.05 6.55 -6.50
C SER A 217 12.01 7.73 -6.38
N SER A 218 12.88 7.66 -5.37
CA SER A 218 14.08 8.48 -5.23
C SER A 218 15.31 7.59 -5.39
N ASN A 219 16.51 8.15 -5.18
CA ASN A 219 17.77 7.38 -5.20
C ASN A 219 17.88 6.38 -4.04
N GLN A 220 17.14 6.59 -2.95
CA GLN A 220 17.25 5.79 -1.70
C GLN A 220 15.96 5.09 -1.34
N HIS A 221 14.81 5.64 -1.74
CA HIS A 221 13.50 5.17 -1.31
C HIS A 221 12.62 4.81 -2.50
N SER A 222 11.79 3.80 -2.30
CA SER A 222 10.73 3.40 -3.22
C SER A 222 9.45 3.25 -2.42
N VAL A 223 8.51 4.17 -2.63
CA VAL A 223 7.25 4.28 -1.89
C VAL A 223 6.14 3.78 -2.80
N ARG A 224 5.71 2.54 -2.59
CA ARG A 224 4.78 1.84 -3.49
C ARG A 224 3.37 1.82 -2.90
N SER A 225 2.39 2.25 -3.69
CA SER A 225 0.97 2.18 -3.34
C SER A 225 0.25 1.19 -4.27
N PRO A 226 -0.31 0.09 -3.75
CA PRO A 226 -1.15 -0.81 -4.53
C PRO A 226 -2.46 -0.13 -4.96
N ILE A 227 -2.90 -0.40 -6.19
CA ILE A 227 -4.15 0.14 -6.75
C ILE A 227 -4.99 -0.98 -7.31
N LEU A 228 -6.26 -0.93 -6.93
CA LEU A 228 -7.32 -1.77 -7.44
C LEU A 228 -8.36 -0.88 -8.11
N ILE A 229 -8.67 -1.17 -9.37
CA ILE A 229 -9.65 -0.42 -10.18
C ILE A 229 -10.79 -1.36 -10.50
N LYS A 230 -11.97 -1.08 -9.94
CA LYS A 230 -13.19 -1.78 -10.32
C LYS A 230 -13.70 -1.22 -11.64
N LEU A 231 -13.89 -2.07 -12.64
CA LEU A 231 -14.55 -1.68 -13.88
C LEU A 231 -16.08 -1.76 -13.66
N ILE A 232 -16.73 -0.61 -13.79
CA ILE A 232 -18.19 -0.44 -13.78
C ILE A 232 -18.68 -0.12 -15.19
#